data_AF-A0A518CUR8-F1
#
_entry.id   AF-A0A518CUR8-F1
#
_cell.length_a   1.000
_cell.length_b   1.000
_cell.length_c   1.000
_cell.angle_alpha   90.00
_cell.angle_beta   90.00
_cell.angle_gamma   90.00
#
_symmetry.space_group_name_H-M   'P 1'
#
loop_
_entity.id
_entity.type
_entity.pdbx_description
1 polymer ?
#
loop_
_entity_poly.entity_id
_entity_poly.type
_entity_poly.pdbx_seq_one_letter_code
_entity_poly.pdbx_strand_id
1 'polypeptide(L)'
;MAHKQTYLFARKPGLESRLDSLARFVKILAVLITVYVLGVSWDEWLPASARVMLVINVVAGLLFAWIFAAILNLLAEHLRLRRSELELEYDGDLEREAEYRSRCSECARPIFNTDARCTNCGAVFDEIEPPAGSDAS
;
A
#
# COMPACT_ATOMS: atom_id res chain seq x y z
N MET A 1 -8.03 31.01 17.86
CA MET A 1 -7.91 30.24 16.59
C MET A 1 -6.66 29.38 16.67
N ALA A 2 -6.77 28.14 17.16
CA ALA A 2 -5.64 27.23 17.31
C ALA A 2 -5.40 26.45 16.01
N HIS A 3 -4.21 26.59 15.44
CA HIS A 3 -3.77 25.82 14.27
C HIS A 3 -3.66 24.34 14.64
N LYS A 4 -4.55 23.49 14.09
CA LYS A 4 -4.34 22.04 14.02
C LYS A 4 -3.10 21.78 13.17
N GLN A 5 -1.96 21.49 13.81
CA GLN A 5 -0.82 20.88 13.13
C GLN A 5 -1.19 19.43 12.84
N THR A 6 -1.67 19.16 11.63
CA THR A 6 -1.68 17.81 11.06
C THR A 6 -0.23 17.38 10.86
N TYR A 7 0.27 16.57 11.79
CA TYR A 7 1.51 15.83 11.59
C TYR A 7 1.29 14.85 10.43
N LEU A 8 1.66 15.29 9.22
CA LEU A 8 1.90 14.40 8.09
C LEU A 8 3.11 13.56 8.46
N PHE A 9 2.88 12.43 9.13
CA PHE A 9 3.88 11.38 9.24
C PHE A 9 4.24 10.95 7.83
N ALA A 10 5.33 11.52 7.31
CA ALA A 10 5.93 11.12 6.05
C ALA A 10 6.50 9.71 6.24
N ARG A 11 5.66 8.68 6.05
CA ARG A 11 6.10 7.29 5.86
C ARG A 11 7.19 7.31 4.81
N LYS A 12 8.44 7.01 5.18
CA LYS A 12 9.48 6.76 4.18
C LYS A 12 9.07 5.47 3.49
N PRO A 13 8.72 5.46 2.19
CA PRO A 13 8.25 4.24 1.56
C PRO A 13 9.40 3.22 1.56
N GLY A 14 9.21 2.16 2.35
CA GLY A 14 10.10 1.01 2.43
C GLY A 14 10.35 0.38 1.06
N LEU A 15 11.46 -0.36 0.96
CA LEU A 15 11.91 -0.97 -0.30
C LEU A 15 10.83 -1.88 -0.92
N GLU A 16 10.05 -2.57 -0.10
CA GLU A 16 8.93 -3.43 -0.52
C GLU A 16 7.83 -2.66 -1.25
N SER A 17 7.41 -1.51 -0.70
CA SER A 17 6.44 -0.61 -1.34
C SER A 17 6.95 -0.08 -2.68
N ARG A 18 8.25 0.20 -2.77
CA ARG A 18 8.87 0.63 -4.03
C ARG A 18 8.90 -0.48 -5.07
N LEU A 19 9.17 -1.72 -4.67
CA LEU A 19 9.17 -2.88 -5.57
C LEU A 19 7.77 -3.17 -6.11
N ASP A 20 6.75 -3.15 -5.25
CA ASP A 20 5.35 -3.32 -5.67
C ASP A 20 4.87 -2.18 -6.58
N SER A 21 5.28 -0.95 -6.28
CA SER A 21 4.98 0.22 -7.12
C SER A 21 5.68 0.12 -8.47
N LEU A 22 6.94 -0.35 -8.49
CA LEU A 22 7.70 -0.55 -9.72
C LEU A 22 7.07 -1.66 -10.58
N ALA A 23 6.65 -2.78 -9.97
CA ALA A 23 5.98 -3.85 -10.66
C ALA A 23 4.68 -3.37 -11.33
N ARG A 24 3.89 -2.55 -10.64
CA ARG A 24 2.69 -1.92 -11.21
C ARG A 24 3.04 -0.95 -12.34
N PHE A 25 4.05 -0.11 -12.14
CA PHE A 25 4.49 0.86 -13.13
C PHE A 25 4.95 0.18 -14.43
N VAL A 26 5.75 -0.88 -14.33
CA VAL A 26 6.21 -1.65 -15.49
C VAL A 26 5.05 -2.26 -16.27
N LYS A 27 4.04 -2.82 -15.59
CA LYS A 27 2.85 -3.37 -16.26
C LYS A 27 2.07 -2.29 -17.02
N ILE A 28 1.83 -1.14 -16.38
CA ILE A 28 1.11 -0.02 -17.01
C ILE A 28 1.88 0.49 -18.23
N LEU A 29 3.19 0.71 -18.08
CA LEU A 29 4.04 1.19 -19.16
C LEU A 29 4.07 0.20 -20.34
N ALA A 30 4.17 -1.10 -20.06
CA ALA A 30 4.14 -2.13 -21.11
C ALA A 30 2.82 -2.09 -21.90
N VAL A 31 1.68 -1.95 -21.23
CA VAL A 31 0.38 -1.83 -21.89
C VAL A 31 0.31 -0.57 -22.76
N LEU A 32 0.76 0.58 -22.25
CA LEU A 32 0.77 1.83 -23.01
C LEU A 32 1.65 1.73 -24.27
N ILE A 33 2.85 1.14 -24.15
CA ILE A 33 3.75 0.92 -25.29
C ILE A 33 3.10 -0.03 -26.29
N THR A 34 2.49 -1.13 -25.85
CA THR A 34 1.78 -2.07 -26.74
C THR A 34 0.67 -1.37 -27.52
N VAL A 35 -0.17 -0.57 -26.85
CA VAL A 35 -1.25 0.18 -27.50
C VAL A 35 -0.68 1.18 -28.51
N TYR A 36 0.37 1.91 -28.14
CA TYR A 36 1.03 2.88 -29.03
C TYR A 36 1.60 2.20 -30.27
N VAL A 37 2.37 1.13 -30.10
CA VAL A 37 3.03 0.41 -31.19
C VAL A 37 1.99 -0.22 -32.13
N LEU A 38 0.91 -0.80 -31.58
CA LEU A 38 -0.19 -1.32 -32.40
C LEU A 38 -0.92 -0.20 -33.16
N GLY A 39 -1.18 0.93 -32.51
CA GLY A 39 -1.81 2.10 -33.14
C GLY A 39 -0.99 2.66 -34.31
N VAL A 40 0.32 2.79 -34.13
CA VAL A 40 1.24 3.25 -35.20
C VAL A 40 1.39 2.19 -36.31
N SER A 41 1.29 0.90 -35.97
CA SER A 41 1.43 -0.19 -36.96
C SER A 41 0.28 -0.28 -37.98
N TRP A 42 -0.83 0.41 -37.72
CA TRP A 42 -1.98 0.46 -38.63
C TRP A 42 -1.77 1.37 -39.84
N ASP A 43 -0.75 2.23 -39.84
CA ASP A 43 -0.40 2.98 -41.03
C ASP A 43 -0.03 2.03 -42.18
N GLU A 44 -0.55 2.32 -43.37
CA GLU A 44 -0.41 1.49 -44.60
C GLU A 44 1.03 1.33 -45.10
N TRP A 45 1.97 2.04 -44.48
CA TRP A 45 3.37 2.15 -44.86
C TRP A 45 4.19 0.89 -44.53
N LEU A 46 3.69 0.01 -43.65
CA LEU A 46 4.39 -1.21 -43.22
C LEU A 46 3.99 -2.44 -44.04
N PRO A 47 4.96 -3.15 -44.66
CA PRO A 47 4.68 -4.40 -45.36
C PRO A 47 4.14 -5.47 -44.40
N ALA A 48 3.28 -6.35 -44.89
CA ALA A 48 2.60 -7.36 -44.07
C ALA A 48 3.55 -8.24 -43.24
N SER A 49 4.70 -8.61 -43.79
CA SER A 49 5.73 -9.39 -43.09
C SER A 49 6.33 -8.65 -41.89
N ALA A 50 6.53 -7.33 -42.00
CA ALA A 50 7.02 -6.50 -40.90
C ALA A 50 5.98 -6.35 -39.78
N ARG A 51 4.69 -6.27 -40.12
CA ARG A 51 3.60 -6.20 -39.13
C ARG A 51 3.55 -7.47 -38.27
N VAL A 52 3.69 -8.65 -38.87
CA VAL A 52 3.71 -9.92 -38.13
C VAL A 52 4.89 -9.98 -37.16
N MET A 53 6.10 -9.62 -37.62
CA MET A 53 7.28 -9.56 -36.75
C MET A 53 7.10 -8.55 -35.61
N LEU A 54 6.53 -7.39 -35.90
CA LEU A 54 6.25 -6.36 -34.89
C LEU A 54 5.26 -6.89 -33.83
N VAL A 55 4.17 -7.53 -34.23
CA VAL A 55 3.20 -8.15 -33.30
C VAL A 55 3.88 -9.21 -32.43
N ILE A 56 4.72 -10.08 -33.00
CA ILE A 56 5.45 -11.10 -32.23
C ILE A 56 6.36 -10.45 -31.18
N ASN A 57 7.12 -9.41 -31.57
CA ASN A 57 8.01 -8.70 -30.65
C ASN A 57 7.22 -7.96 -29.54
N VAL A 58 6.07 -7.38 -29.88
CA VAL A 58 5.18 -6.73 -28.90
C VAL A 58 4.64 -7.74 -27.90
N VAL A 59 4.17 -8.90 -28.35
CA VAL A 59 3.67 -9.97 -27.47
C VAL A 59 4.80 -10.52 -26.60
N ALA A 60 5.97 -10.78 -27.17
CA ALA A 60 7.14 -11.22 -26.41
C ALA A 60 7.56 -10.19 -25.35
N GLY A 61 7.58 -8.90 -25.71
CA GLY A 61 7.88 -7.81 -24.78
C GLY A 61 6.86 -7.70 -23.64
N LEU A 62 5.56 -7.87 -23.96
CA LEU A 62 4.49 -7.89 -22.95
C LEU A 62 4.70 -9.06 -21.98
N LEU A 63 4.93 -10.28 -22.48
CA LEU A 63 5.21 -11.45 -21.65
C LEU A 63 6.44 -11.22 -20.75
N PHE A 64 7.50 -10.64 -21.30
CA PHE A 64 8.70 -10.31 -20.52
C PHE A 64 8.41 -9.32 -19.40
N ALA A 65 7.61 -8.27 -19.66
CA ALA A 65 7.21 -7.30 -18.65
C ALA A 65 6.37 -7.93 -17.52
N TRP A 66 5.48 -8.87 -17.86
CA TRP A 66 4.69 -9.61 -16.87
C TRP A 66 5.55 -10.53 -16.01
N ILE A 67 6.48 -11.27 -16.63
CA ILE A 67 7.44 -12.13 -15.92
C ILE A 67 8.32 -11.27 -14.99
N PHE A 68 8.87 -10.17 -15.50
CA PHE A 68 9.70 -9.26 -14.70
C PHE A 68 8.93 -8.69 -13.51
N ALA A 69 7.69 -8.25 -13.70
CA ALA A 69 6.85 -7.76 -12.61
C ALA A 69 6.50 -8.87 -11.60
N ALA A 70 6.33 -10.11 -12.04
CA ALA A 70 6.12 -11.25 -11.15
C ALA A 70 7.37 -11.52 -10.29
N ILE A 71 8.56 -11.42 -10.87
CA ILE A 71 9.84 -11.55 -10.15
C ILE A 71 9.97 -10.46 -9.08
N LEU A 72 9.63 -9.20 -9.41
CA LEU A 72 9.66 -8.10 -8.45
C LEU A 72 8.70 -8.33 -7.27
N ASN A 73 7.49 -8.80 -7.54
CA ASN A 73 6.51 -9.14 -6.50
C ASN A 73 7.01 -10.31 -5.62
N LEU A 74 7.61 -11.34 -6.23
CA LEU A 74 8.23 -12.45 -5.50
C LEU A 74 9.38 -11.98 -4.61
N LEU A 75 10.19 -11.05 -5.08
CA LEU A 75 11.27 -10.45 -4.31
C LEU A 75 10.73 -9.63 -3.14
N ALA A 76 9.69 -8.83 -3.36
CA ALA A 76 9.01 -8.09 -2.30
C ALA A 76 8.46 -9.05 -1.24
N GLU A 77 7.81 -10.14 -1.65
CA GLU A 77 7.29 -11.15 -0.73
C GLU A 77 8.40 -11.87 0.04
N HIS A 78 9.52 -12.19 -0.63
CA HIS A 78 10.67 -12.80 0.04
C HIS A 78 11.25 -11.88 1.12
N LEU A 79 11.32 -10.58 0.86
CA LEU A 79 11.74 -9.58 1.85
C LEU A 79 10.78 -9.52 3.04
N ARG A 80 9.47 -9.59 2.80
CA ARG A 80 8.45 -9.64 3.87
C ARG A 80 8.63 -10.86 4.76
N LEU A 81 8.80 -12.04 4.17
CA LEU A 81 9.01 -13.29 4.90
C LEU A 81 10.30 -13.25 5.72
N ARG A 82 11.43 -12.82 5.13
CA ARG A 82 12.71 -12.68 5.84
C ARG A 82 12.66 -11.70 6.99
N ARG A 83 11.93 -10.59 6.83
CA ARG A 83 11.78 -9.60 7.88
C ARG A 83 10.89 -10.11 9.02
N SER A 84 9.86 -10.91 8.70
CA SER A 84 9.01 -11.57 9.70
C SER A 84 9.76 -12.62 10.53
N GLU A 85 10.71 -13.35 9.92
CA GLU A 85 11.60 -14.29 10.63
C GLU A 85 12.52 -13.58 11.64
N LEU A 86 12.77 -12.28 11.45
CA LEU A 86 13.66 -11.46 12.26
C LEU A 86 12.91 -10.60 13.30
N GLU A 87 11.58 -10.71 13.42
CA GLU A 87 10.71 -9.89 14.28
C GLU A 87 10.91 -8.37 14.09
N LEU A 88 11.37 -7.96 12.90
CA LEU A 88 11.58 -6.55 12.58
C LEU A 88 10.26 -5.90 12.17
N GLU A 89 10.01 -4.73 12.73
CA GLU A 89 8.77 -3.95 12.56
C GLU A 89 8.44 -3.72 11.07
N TYR A 90 7.17 -3.94 10.71
CA TYR A 90 6.71 -3.90 9.32
C TYR A 90 6.42 -2.46 8.87
N ASP A 91 6.93 -2.09 7.70
CA ASP A 91 6.69 -0.75 7.13
C ASP A 91 5.30 -0.73 6.46
N GLY A 92 4.27 -0.49 7.27
CA GLY A 92 2.88 -0.74 6.89
C GLY A 92 2.00 -1.00 8.11
N ASP A 93 2.59 -1.48 9.21
CA ASP A 93 2.01 -1.30 10.53
C ASP A 93 1.83 0.20 10.70
N LEU A 94 0.57 0.63 10.74
CA LEU A 94 0.27 1.89 11.38
C LEU A 94 0.92 1.79 12.76
N GLU A 95 1.53 2.87 13.25
CA GLU A 95 1.88 3.01 14.67
C GLU A 95 0.64 2.66 15.49
N ARG A 96 0.43 1.37 15.72
CA ARG A 96 -0.73 0.83 16.42
C ARG A 96 -0.63 1.31 17.86
N GLU A 97 0.58 1.65 18.30
CA GLU A 97 0.89 2.23 19.59
C GLU A 97 0.33 3.64 19.82
N ALA A 98 0.02 4.44 18.80
CA ALA A 98 -0.52 5.79 19.03
C ALA A 98 -2.02 5.80 19.42
N GLU A 99 -2.75 4.72 19.13
CA GLU A 99 -4.21 4.65 19.36
C GLU A 99 -4.62 3.73 20.54
N TYR A 100 -3.69 2.99 21.16
CA TYR A 100 -3.93 2.21 22.38
C TYR A 100 -3.72 3.03 23.65
N ARG A 101 -4.46 4.12 23.85
CA ARG A 101 -4.33 4.93 25.08
C ARG A 101 -5.12 4.41 26.29
N SER A 102 -6.02 3.43 26.12
CA SER A 102 -6.81 2.93 27.25
C SER A 102 -6.86 1.41 27.32
N ARG A 103 -6.56 0.88 28.51
CA ARG A 103 -6.86 -0.50 28.91
C ARG A 103 -8.15 -0.48 29.72
N CYS A 104 -8.98 -1.51 29.56
CA CYS A 104 -10.17 -1.68 30.39
C CYS A 104 -9.74 -1.90 31.85
N SER A 105 -10.30 -1.13 32.78
CA SER A 105 -10.06 -1.26 34.22
C SER A 105 -10.47 -2.64 34.74
N GLU A 106 -11.53 -3.23 34.19
CA GLU A 106 -12.09 -4.51 34.64
C GLU A 106 -11.30 -5.72 34.14
N CYS A 107 -10.89 -5.72 32.86
CA CYS A 107 -10.29 -6.91 32.23
C CYS A 107 -8.86 -6.71 31.71
N ALA A 108 -8.27 -5.53 31.95
CA ALA A 108 -6.93 -5.12 31.53
C ALA A 108 -6.63 -5.25 30.02
N ARG A 109 -7.64 -5.54 29.19
CA ARG A 109 -7.50 -5.67 27.74
C ARG A 109 -7.51 -4.29 27.06
N PRO A 110 -6.77 -4.12 25.95
CA PRO A 110 -6.76 -2.88 25.19
C PRO A 110 -8.14 -2.60 24.60
N ILE A 111 -8.59 -1.35 24.68
CA ILE A 111 -9.87 -0.89 24.13
C ILE A 111 -9.59 -0.13 22.82
N PHE A 112 -10.42 -0.37 21.81
CA PHE A 112 -10.44 0.43 20.59
C PHE A 112 -11.32 1.66 20.86
N ASN A 113 -10.74 2.85 20.75
CA ASN A 113 -11.19 4.11 21.34
C ASN A 113 -12.48 4.73 20.73
N THR A 114 -13.37 3.90 20.17
CA THR A 114 -14.59 4.34 19.46
C THR A 114 -15.89 3.88 20.10
N ASP A 115 -15.86 2.94 21.04
CA ASP A 115 -17.06 2.39 21.66
C ASP A 115 -17.13 2.73 23.16
N ALA A 116 -18.28 3.22 23.62
CA ALA A 116 -18.59 3.45 25.04
C ALA A 116 -18.64 2.15 25.89
N ARG A 117 -18.22 1.02 25.32
CA ARG A 117 -18.28 -0.30 25.95
C ARG A 117 -17.06 -1.15 25.56
N CYS A 118 -16.53 -1.90 26.51
CA CYS A 118 -15.51 -2.90 26.25
C CYS A 118 -16.14 -4.05 25.45
N THR A 119 -15.63 -4.34 24.25
CA THR A 119 -16.06 -5.48 23.44
C THR A 119 -15.80 -6.83 24.09
N ASN A 120 -14.92 -6.90 25.09
CA ASN A 120 -14.48 -8.15 25.68
C ASN A 120 -15.17 -8.52 27.00
N CYS A 121 -15.50 -7.54 27.85
CA CYS A 121 -16.23 -7.77 29.11
C CYS A 121 -17.58 -7.06 29.18
N GLY A 122 -17.94 -6.25 28.18
CA GLY A 122 -19.20 -5.51 28.14
C GLY A 122 -19.26 -4.32 29.10
N ALA A 123 -18.18 -4.02 29.84
CA ALA A 123 -18.12 -2.88 30.75
C ALA A 123 -18.36 -1.58 29.98
N VAL A 124 -19.35 -0.80 30.39
CA VAL A 124 -19.65 0.52 29.85
C VAL A 124 -18.71 1.52 30.52
N PHE A 125 -18.05 2.34 29.72
CA PHE A 125 -17.22 3.42 30.25
C PHE A 125 -18.13 4.62 30.47
N ASP A 126 -18.14 5.16 31.68
CA ASP A 126 -18.74 6.47 31.93
C ASP A 126 -18.02 7.47 31.02
N GLU A 127 -18.82 8.18 30.25
CA GLU A 127 -18.50 9.27 29.33
C GLU A 127 -17.05 9.76 29.48
N ILE A 128 -16.23 9.54 28.44
CA ILE A 128 -14.87 10.11 28.41
C ILE A 128 -15.06 11.62 28.50
N GLU A 129 -14.89 12.16 29.70
CA GLU A 129 -14.88 13.58 29.94
C GLU A 129 -13.82 14.13 28.99
N PRO A 130 -14.19 14.98 28.02
CA PRO A 130 -13.21 15.55 27.12
C PRO A 130 -12.13 16.20 28.00
N PRO A 131 -10.85 16.08 27.62
CA PRO A 131 -9.75 16.46 28.49
C PRO A 131 -10.00 17.84 29.08
N ALA A 132 -9.99 17.92 30.42
CA ALA A 132 -10.24 19.15 31.18
C ALA A 132 -9.37 20.29 30.61
N GLY A 133 -10.03 21.17 29.87
CA GLY A 133 -9.36 22.19 29.04
C GLY A 133 -10.17 22.72 27.87
N SER A 134 -11.41 22.26 27.63
CA SER A 134 -12.30 22.85 26.62
C SER A 134 -13.09 24.08 27.09
N ASP A 135 -12.96 24.48 28.36
CA ASP A 135 -13.59 25.69 28.88
C ASP A 135 -12.53 26.79 29.07
N ALA A 136 -12.38 27.66 28.07
CA ALA A 136 -12.34 29.11 28.21
C ALA A 136 -11.68 29.79 26.98
N SER A 137 -12.51 30.59 26.29
CA SER A 137 -12.18 31.82 25.54
C SER A 137 -11.46 31.72 24.19
#